data_AF-A0A1L5PCV2-F1
#
_entry.id   AF-A0A1L5PCV2-F1
#
_cell.length_a   1.000
_cell.length_b   1.000
_cell.length_c   1.000
_cell.angle_alpha   90.00
_cell.angle_beta   90.00
_cell.angle_gamma   90.00
#
_symmetry.space_group_name_H-M   'P 1'
#
loop_
_entity.id
_entity.type
_entity.pdbx_description
1 polymer ?
#
loop_
_entity_poly.entity_id
_entity_poly.type
_entity_poly.pdbx_seq_one_letter_code
_entity_poly.pdbx_strand_id
1 'polypeptide(L)'
;MVVEFTYLILGAVVISPISKFQWPAAVCFWVRTPLTPERVEAGLMFKSDEIPSVHVSFEVTRQQFTETCWLFREKLLKDFHFRIGPGTDDHWPLESWGASFLL
;
A
#
# COMPACT_ATOMS: atom_id res chain seq x y z
N MET A 1 19.89 -19.76 -7.03
CA MET A 1 19.43 -18.81 -6.00
C MET A 1 17.91 -18.92 -5.94
N VAL A 2 17.33 -19.15 -4.77
CA VAL A 2 15.85 -19.23 -4.61
C VAL A 2 15.41 -17.91 -3.98
N VAL A 3 14.44 -17.23 -4.60
CA VAL A 3 13.85 -15.99 -4.08
C VAL A 3 12.42 -16.30 -3.67
N GLU A 4 12.10 -16.05 -2.42
CA GLU A 4 10.75 -16.17 -1.89
C GLU A 4 10.03 -14.82 -2.00
N PHE A 5 8.83 -14.84 -2.58
CA PHE A 5 7.96 -13.68 -2.63
C PHE A 5 6.94 -13.77 -1.50
N THR A 6 6.86 -12.73 -0.68
CA THR A 6 5.87 -12.63 0.41
C THR A 6 5.03 -11.38 0.19
N TYR A 7 3.70 -11.57 0.12
CA TYR A 7 2.77 -10.50 -0.18
C TYR A 7 1.40 -10.68 0.47
N LEU A 8 0.67 -9.57 0.56
CA LEU A 8 -0.74 -9.50 0.97
C LEU A 8 -1.48 -8.60 -0.02
N ILE A 9 -2.62 -9.05 -0.54
CA ILE A 9 -3.49 -8.25 -1.42
C ILE A 9 -4.86 -8.14 -0.76
N LEU A 10 -5.41 -6.93 -0.75
CA LEU A 10 -6.68 -6.59 -0.10
C LEU A 10 -7.52 -5.69 -1.01
N GLY A 11 -8.84 -5.85 -0.92
CA GLY A 11 -9.78 -4.85 -1.44
C GLY A 11 -9.97 -3.73 -0.42
N ALA A 12 -9.95 -2.49 -0.86
CA ALA A 12 -10.18 -1.31 -0.03
C ALA A 12 -10.94 -0.21 -0.79
N VAL A 13 -11.27 0.86 -0.07
CA VAL A 13 -11.75 2.11 -0.66
C VAL A 13 -10.79 3.22 -0.23
N VAL A 14 -10.18 3.90 -1.19
CA VAL A 14 -9.32 5.05 -0.95
C VAL A 14 -10.20 6.29 -0.89
N ILE A 15 -10.10 6.99 0.23
CA ILE A 15 -10.85 8.22 0.51
C ILE A 15 -9.86 9.37 0.44
N SER A 16 -10.12 10.34 -0.45
CA SER A 16 -9.34 11.57 -0.51
C SER A 16 -9.80 12.53 0.60
N PRO A 17 -8.88 13.19 1.32
CA PRO A 17 -9.25 14.22 2.29
C PRO A 17 -9.74 15.52 1.62
N ILE A 18 -9.40 15.75 0.35
CA ILE A 18 -9.72 16.97 -0.39
C ILE A 18 -11.03 16.82 -1.16
N SER A 19 -11.28 15.63 -1.72
CA SER A 19 -12.50 15.35 -2.47
C SER A 19 -13.34 14.30 -1.75
N LYS A 20 -14.66 14.47 -1.72
CA LYS A 20 -15.59 13.43 -1.21
C LYS A 20 -15.62 12.16 -2.07
N PHE A 21 -14.82 12.09 -3.13
CA PHE A 21 -14.76 10.95 -4.03
C PHE A 21 -14.09 9.76 -3.33
N GLN A 22 -14.66 8.57 -3.56
CA GLN A 22 -14.20 7.31 -3.02
C GLN A 22 -13.80 6.41 -4.19
N TRP A 23 -12.54 5.99 -4.23
CA TRP A 23 -12.02 5.11 -5.28
C TRP A 23 -11.98 3.68 -4.75
N PRO A 24 -12.59 2.69 -5.41
CA PRO A 24 -12.29 1.30 -5.11
C PRO A 24 -10.80 1.05 -5.36
N ALA A 25 -10.19 0.20 -4.53
CA ALA A 25 -8.76 -0.01 -4.59
C ALA A 25 -8.35 -1.46 -4.35
N ALA A 26 -7.30 -1.87 -5.07
CA ALA A 26 -6.53 -3.06 -4.74
C ALA A 26 -5.26 -2.61 -4.00
N VAL A 27 -5.18 -2.94 -2.71
CA VAL A 27 -4.04 -2.62 -1.86
C VAL A 27 -3.13 -3.84 -1.78
N CYS A 28 -1.84 -3.62 -1.97
CA CYS A 28 -0.85 -4.67 -1.94
C CYS A 28 0.32 -4.31 -1.02
N PHE A 29 0.71 -5.22 -0.13
CA PHE A 29 1.93 -5.12 0.66
C PHE A 29 2.93 -6.14 0.15
N TRP A 30 4.11 -5.70 -0.27
CA TRP A 30 5.19 -6.53 -0.80
C TRP A 30 6.42 -6.46 0.08
N VAL A 31 6.90 -7.62 0.53
CA VAL A 31 8.14 -7.70 1.30
C VAL A 31 9.34 -7.54 0.37
N ARG A 32 10.26 -6.64 0.73
CA ARG A 32 11.52 -6.45 0.01
C ARG A 32 12.29 -7.76 -0.12
N THR A 33 12.77 -8.03 -1.33
CA THR A 33 13.65 -9.17 -1.65
C THR A 33 15.03 -8.66 -2.03
N PRO A 34 16.06 -9.52 -2.12
CA PRO A 34 17.36 -9.11 -2.67
C PRO A 34 17.31 -8.61 -4.12
N LEU A 35 16.21 -8.86 -4.85
CA LEU A 35 15.99 -8.36 -6.21
C LEU A 35 15.24 -7.03 -6.23
N THR A 36 14.74 -6.56 -5.09
CA THR A 36 14.01 -5.30 -4.99
C THR A 36 15.02 -4.14 -5.10
N PRO A 37 14.89 -3.25 -6.10
CA PRO A 37 15.79 -2.11 -6.26
C PRO A 37 15.76 -1.20 -5.03
N GLU A 38 16.88 -0.59 -4.67
CA GLU A 38 16.88 0.45 -3.64
C GLU A 38 16.10 1.67 -4.15
N ARG A 39 14.94 1.93 -3.54
CA ARG A 39 14.09 3.09 -3.80
C ARG A 39 13.85 3.86 -2.50
N VAL A 40 13.75 5.18 -2.64
CA VAL A 40 13.40 6.10 -1.54
C VAL A 40 11.90 6.02 -1.24
N GLU A 41 11.10 5.69 -2.25
CA GLU A 41 9.65 5.61 -2.18
C GLU A 41 9.20 4.44 -1.30
N ALA A 42 8.12 4.64 -0.55
CA ALA A 42 7.50 3.60 0.25
C ALA A 42 6.59 2.67 -0.57
N GLY A 43 6.43 2.94 -1.87
CA GLY A 43 5.53 2.24 -2.77
C GLY A 43 5.02 3.11 -3.90
N LEU A 44 3.96 2.65 -4.57
CA LEU A 44 3.37 3.32 -5.72
C LEU A 44 1.84 3.21 -5.70
N MET A 45 1.15 4.30 -6.05
CA MET A 45 -0.25 4.26 -6.45
C MET A 45 -0.36 4.48 -7.96
N PHE A 46 -1.17 3.70 -8.65
CA PHE A 46 -1.51 3.96 -10.04
C PHE A 46 -2.99 3.68 -10.32
N LYS A 47 -3.57 4.39 -11.28
CA LYS A 47 -4.94 4.15 -11.73
C LYS A 47 -4.97 3.00 -12.73
N SER A 48 -5.98 2.14 -12.66
CA SER A 48 -6.20 1.15 -13.71
C SER A 48 -6.82 1.80 -14.95
N ASP A 49 -6.32 1.41 -16.12
CA ASP A 49 -6.83 1.90 -17.41
C ASP A 49 -8.19 1.27 -17.78
N GLU A 50 -8.46 0.05 -17.28
CA GLU A 50 -9.62 -0.76 -17.66
C GLU A 50 -10.81 -0.61 -16.70
N ILE A 51 -10.52 -0.31 -15.43
CA ILE A 51 -11.54 -0.20 -14.38
C ILE A 51 -11.34 1.06 -13.54
N PRO A 52 -12.41 1.68 -13.01
CA PRO A 52 -12.30 2.90 -12.21
C PRO A 52 -11.80 2.61 -10.78
N SER A 53 -10.65 1.95 -10.66
CA SER A 53 -10.00 1.61 -9.40
C SER A 53 -8.55 2.08 -9.38
N VAL A 54 -8.02 2.26 -8.18
CA VAL A 54 -6.60 2.52 -7.95
C VAL A 54 -5.91 1.28 -7.40
N HIS A 55 -4.71 1.01 -7.89
CA HIS A 55 -3.82 0.04 -7.28
C HIS A 55 -2.87 0.78 -6.37
N VAL A 56 -2.74 0.33 -5.12
CA VAL A 56 -1.84 0.91 -4.13
C VAL A 56 -0.89 -0.19 -3.68
N SER A 57 0.39 -0.05 -4.00
CA SER A 57 1.44 -0.98 -3.61
C SER A 57 2.32 -0.35 -2.54
N PHE A 58 2.53 -1.06 -1.45
CA PHE A 58 3.44 -0.70 -0.36
C PHE A 58 4.62 -1.65 -0.35
N GLU A 59 5.81 -1.10 -0.37
CA GLU A 59 7.04 -1.84 -0.20
C GLU A 59 7.42 -1.85 1.28
N VAL A 60 7.45 -3.03 1.89
CA VAL A 60 7.58 -3.18 3.35
C VAL A 60 8.72 -4.12 3.73
N THR A 61 9.23 -3.97 4.94
CA THR A 61 10.12 -4.95 5.55
C THR A 61 9.35 -6.20 5.98
N ARG A 62 10.06 -7.32 6.20
CA ARG A 62 9.44 -8.56 6.71
C ARG A 62 8.77 -8.37 8.08
N GLN A 63 9.36 -7.52 8.93
CA GLN A 63 8.78 -7.18 10.23
C GLN A 63 7.46 -6.42 10.07
N GLN A 64 7.47 -5.32 9.31
CA GLN A 64 6.26 -4.54 9.03
C GLN A 64 5.15 -5.39 8.41
N PHE A 65 5.49 -6.32 7.52
CA PHE A 65 4.54 -7.26 6.94
C PHE A 65 3.89 -8.14 8.00
N THR A 66 4.71 -8.74 8.88
CA THR A 66 4.23 -9.64 9.94
C THR A 66 3.29 -8.90 10.90
N GLU A 67 3.66 -7.69 11.32
CA GLU A 67 2.84 -6.82 12.18
C GLU A 67 1.54 -6.43 11.48
N THR A 68 1.60 -6.02 10.20
CA THR A 68 0.42 -5.65 9.41
C THR A 68 -0.55 -6.82 9.27
N CYS A 69 -0.05 -8.01 8.93
CA CYS A 69 -0.87 -9.23 8.83
C CYS A 69 -1.54 -9.57 10.16
N TRP A 70 -0.80 -9.45 11.26
CA TRP A 70 -1.35 -9.68 12.61
C TRP A 70 -2.47 -8.67 12.92
N LEU A 71 -2.25 -7.38 12.71
CA LEU A 71 -3.25 -6.32 12.92
C LEU A 71 -4.52 -6.53 12.09
N PHE A 72 -4.36 -6.96 10.83
CA PHE A 72 -5.50 -7.32 9.97
C PHE A 72 -6.28 -8.52 10.52
N ARG A 73 -5.57 -9.59 10.92
CA ARG A 73 -6.18 -10.81 11.45
C ARG A 73 -6.98 -10.54 12.72
N GLU A 74 -6.43 -9.74 13.62
CA GLU A 74 -7.08 -9.38 14.89
C GLU A 74 -8.12 -8.25 14.74
N LYS A 75 -8.31 -7.70 13.52
CA LYS A 75 -9.21 -6.56 13.25
C LYS A 75 -8.86 -5.31 14.06
N LEU A 76 -7.59 -5.12 14.37
CA LEU A 76 -7.08 -4.01 15.17
C LEU A 76 -6.55 -2.85 14.32
N LEU A 77 -6.34 -3.06 13.02
CA LEU A 77 -5.87 -2.02 12.12
C LEU A 77 -6.89 -0.89 11.99
N LYS A 78 -6.48 0.34 12.30
CA LYS A 78 -7.32 1.53 12.22
C LYS A 78 -6.55 2.71 11.61
N ASP A 79 -7.29 3.69 11.08
CA ASP A 79 -6.77 4.96 10.54
C ASP A 79 -5.58 4.77 9.59
N PHE A 80 -5.63 3.73 8.76
CA PHE A 80 -4.62 3.45 7.75
C PHE A 80 -4.61 4.60 6.73
N HIS A 81 -3.45 5.23 6.55
CA HIS A 81 -3.29 6.40 5.69
C HIS A 81 -1.93 6.37 4.99
N PHE A 82 -1.85 7.09 3.88
CA PHE A 82 -0.62 7.25 3.13
C PHE A 82 -0.57 8.61 2.45
N ARG A 83 0.65 9.04 2.13
CA ARG A 83 0.94 10.29 1.43
C ARG A 83 1.48 9.98 0.05
N ILE A 84 0.96 10.68 -0.95
CA ILE A 84 1.42 10.59 -2.33
C ILE A 84 2.27 11.82 -2.66
N GLY A 85 3.34 11.61 -3.41
CA GLY A 85 4.15 12.68 -3.99
C GLY A 85 3.60 13.14 -5.35
N PRO A 86 4.26 14.12 -5.99
CA PRO A 86 3.89 14.54 -7.35
C PRO A 86 4.04 13.36 -8.32
N GLY A 87 2.95 13.04 -9.02
CA GLY A 87 2.89 11.92 -9.95
C GLY A 87 3.10 12.31 -11.40
N THR A 88 3.32 11.30 -12.25
CA THR A 88 3.41 11.39 -13.71
C THR A 88 2.51 10.34 -14.34
N ASP A 89 1.74 10.69 -15.38
CA ASP A 89 0.96 9.74 -16.20
C ASP A 89 0.17 8.70 -15.38
N ASP A 90 -0.69 9.17 -14.46
CA ASP A 90 -1.52 8.33 -13.56
C ASP A 90 -0.74 7.43 -12.58
N HIS A 91 0.55 7.72 -12.37
CA HIS A 91 1.41 7.07 -11.37
C HIS A 91 1.85 8.08 -10.31
N TRP A 92 1.66 7.74 -9.03
CA TRP A 92 2.01 8.57 -7.89
C TRP A 92 2.90 7.80 -6.92
N PRO A 93 4.11 8.28 -6.60
CA PRO A 93 4.96 7.65 -5.60
C PRO A 93 4.36 7.80 -4.20
N LEU A 94 4.48 6.78 -3.36
CA LEU A 94 4.11 6.88 -1.95
C LEU A 94 5.29 7.43 -1.15
N GLU A 95 5.13 8.61 -0.54
CA GLU A 95 6.16 9.22 0.32
C GLU A 95 6.26 8.49 1.66
N SER A 96 5.10 8.16 2.23
CA SER A 96 5.00 7.53 3.54
C SER A 96 3.64 6.87 3.72
N TRP A 97 3.54 5.93 4.67
CA TRP A 97 2.29 5.35 5.11
C TRP A 97 2.32 5.08 6.61
N GLY A 98 1.14 4.93 7.21
CA GLY A 98 1.01 4.67 8.63
C GLY A 98 -0.39 4.15 8.98
N ALA A 99 -0.52 3.65 10.20
CA ALA A 99 -1.78 3.19 10.77
C ALA A 99 -1.78 3.39 12.29
N SER A 100 -2.97 3.50 12.86
CA SER A 100 -3.20 3.39 14.30
C SER A 100 -3.73 1.99 14.63
N PHE A 101 -3.78 1.66 15.92
CA PHE A 101 -4.37 0.42 16.41
C PHE A 101 -5.37 0.72 17.53
N LEU A 102 -6.44 -0.08 17.59
CA LEU A 102 -7.32 -0.13 18.76
C LEU A 102 -6.61 -0.94 19.85
N LEU A 103 -6.35 -0.31 21.00
CA LEU A 103 -5.92 -0.98 22.23
C LEU A 103 -7.14 -1.45 23.03
#